data_AF-A0A426ZGY7-F1
#
_entry.id   AF-A0A426ZGY7-F1
#
_cell.length_a   1.000
_cell.length_b   1.000
_cell.length_c   1.000
_cell.angle_alpha   90.00
_cell.angle_beta   90.00
_cell.angle_gamma   90.00
#
_symmetry.space_group_name_H-M   'P 1'
#
loop_
_entity.id
_entity.type
_entity.pdbx_description
1 polymer ?
#
loop_
_entity_poly.entity_id
_entity_poly.type
_entity_poly.pdbx_seq_one_letter_code
_entity_poly.pdbx_strand_id
1 'polypeptide(L)'
;KIRTVEQDGKTIKLQIVSRSFVSVVYDVTDQESFNNIKQWLNEIDRYASENVNKLLVGNKCDLTDSRVVSSETAKVIIPTTRFQGLR
;
A
#
# COMPACT_ATOMS: atom_id res chain seq x y z
N LYS A 1 14.80 4.62 3.55
CA LYS A 1 14.86 5.87 2.76
C LYS A 1 13.56 5.94 1.99
N ILE A 2 12.66 6.84 2.38
CA ILE A 2 11.32 6.96 1.76
C ILE A 2 11.52 7.50 0.34
N ARG A 3 10.93 6.87 -0.68
CA ARG A 3 10.93 7.39 -2.05
C ARG A 3 9.49 7.56 -2.49
N THR A 4 9.06 8.80 -2.59
CA THR A 4 7.78 9.13 -3.22
C THR A 4 7.95 9.00 -4.73
N VAL A 5 7.04 8.28 -5.38
CA VAL A 5 6.96 8.17 -6.84
C VAL A 5 5.66 8.85 -7.26
N GLU A 6 5.73 9.76 -8.22
CA GLU A 6 4.55 10.35 -8.84
C GLU A 6 4.33 9.69 -10.20
N GLN A 7 3.15 9.13 -10.41
CA GLN A 7 2.74 8.55 -11.69
C GLN A 7 1.33 9.05 -12.00
N ASP A 8 1.13 9.63 -13.19
CA ASP A 8 -0.15 10.18 -13.66
C ASP A 8 -0.80 11.21 -12.70
N GLY A 9 0.00 12.08 -12.09
CA GLY A 9 -0.48 13.13 -11.18
C GLY A 9 -0.95 12.63 -9.81
N LYS A 10 -0.78 11.32 -9.52
CA LYS A 10 -1.06 10.72 -8.21
C LYS A 10 0.24 10.49 -7.46
N THR A 11 0.34 11.07 -6.27
CA THR A 11 1.50 10.92 -5.39
C THR A 11 1.44 9.57 -4.66
N ILE A 12 2.22 8.60 -5.12
CA ILE A 12 2.35 7.29 -4.47
C ILE A 12 3.53 7.36 -3.50
N LYS A 13 3.23 7.37 -2.20
CA LYS A 13 4.27 7.33 -1.16
C LYS A 13 4.75 5.91 -0.96
N LEU A 14 5.83 5.54 -1.66
CA LEU A 14 6.50 4.26 -1.46
C LEU A 14 7.51 4.35 -0.30
N GLN A 15 7.19 3.73 0.83
CA GLN A 15 8.09 3.71 1.98
C GLN A 15 8.98 2.46 1.94
N ILE A 16 10.22 2.57 1.46
CA ILE A 16 11.21 1.49 1.63
C ILE A 16 11.80 1.66 3.04
N VAL A 17 11.19 0.99 4.01
CA VAL A 17 11.70 0.89 5.38
C VAL A 17 12.45 -0.44 5.50
N SER A 18 13.77 -0.34 5.58
CA SER A 18 14.67 -1.38 6.09
C SER A 18 14.74 -2.69 5.31
N ARG A 19 15.65 -2.76 4.31
CA ARG A 19 16.38 -3.89 3.66
C ARG A 19 15.73 -5.30 3.52
N SER A 20 14.50 -5.54 3.96
CA SER A 20 13.90 -6.86 4.16
C SER A 20 12.45 -6.92 3.72
N PHE A 21 11.77 -5.77 3.63
CA PHE A 21 10.39 -5.71 3.13
C PHE A 21 10.12 -4.47 2.26
N VAL A 22 9.15 -4.61 1.38
CA VAL A 22 8.57 -3.53 0.58
C VAL A 22 7.16 -3.27 1.08
N SER A 23 6.88 -2.04 1.50
CA SER A 23 5.53 -1.65 1.89
C SER A 23 4.83 -0.88 0.78
N VAL A 24 3.64 -1.34 0.44
CA VAL A 24 2.69 -0.67 -0.45
C VAL A 24 1.69 0.07 0.41
N VAL A 25 1.48 1.36 0.15
CA VAL A 25 0.54 2.18 0.93
C VAL A 25 -0.63 2.58 0.03
N TYR A 26 -1.85 2.38 0.51
CA TYR A 26 -3.07 2.82 -0.15
C TYR A 26 -3.93 3.63 0.82
N ASP A 27 -4.88 4.39 0.29
CA ASP A 27 -5.80 5.19 1.10
C ASP A 27 -7.12 4.43 1.30
N VAL A 28 -7.55 4.25 2.55
CA VAL A 28 -8.79 3.51 2.84
C VAL A 28 -10.06 4.22 2.37
N THR A 29 -9.95 5.52 2.07
CA THR A 29 -11.06 6.34 1.54
C THR A 29 -11.04 6.45 0.01
N ASP A 30 -10.06 5.85 -0.67
CA ASP A 30 -9.91 5.91 -2.13
C ASP A 30 -9.84 4.50 -2.73
N GLN A 31 -10.96 4.07 -3.34
CA GLN A 31 -11.08 2.75 -3.96
C GLN A 31 -10.12 2.58 -5.15
N GLU A 32 -9.79 3.66 -5.86
CA GLU A 32 -8.88 3.59 -7.01
C GLU A 32 -7.45 3.32 -6.55
N SER A 33 -7.02 3.94 -5.44
CA SER A 33 -5.74 3.67 -4.79
C SER A 33 -5.60 2.20 -4.41
N PHE A 34 -6.69 1.56 -4.01
CA PHE A 34 -6.72 0.14 -3.71
C PHE A 34 -6.65 -0.73 -4.97
N ASN A 35 -7.35 -0.35 -6.04
CA ASN A 35 -7.31 -1.08 -7.31
C ASN A 35 -5.89 -1.07 -7.92
N ASN A 36 -5.14 0.02 -7.72
CA ASN A 36 -3.76 0.15 -8.19
C ASN A 36 -2.75 -0.73 -7.44
N ILE A 37 -3.09 -1.28 -6.27
CA ILE A 37 -2.19 -2.17 -5.49
C ILE A 37 -1.72 -3.35 -6.34
N LYS A 38 -2.61 -3.97 -7.12
CA LYS A 38 -2.25 -5.14 -7.96
C LYS A 38 -1.16 -4.79 -8.97
N GLN A 39 -1.27 -3.61 -9.58
CA GLN A 39 -0.27 -3.12 -10.52
C GLN A 39 1.06 -2.86 -9.81
N TRP A 40 1.04 -2.18 -8.66
CA TRP A 40 2.25 -1.91 -7.89
C TRP A 40 2.92 -3.19 -7.39
N LEU A 41 2.16 -4.21 -7.00
CA LEU A 41 2.69 -5.52 -6.63
C LEU A 41 3.36 -6.22 -7.80
N ASN A 42 2.77 -6.16 -9.00
CA ASN A 42 3.40 -6.69 -10.20
C ASN A 42 4.72 -5.97 -10.53
N GLU A 43 4.78 -4.65 -10.34
CA GLU A 43 6.03 -3.90 -10.51
C GLU A 43 7.07 -4.30 -9.46
N ILE A 44 6.66 -4.48 -8.21
CA ILE A 44 7.55 -4.97 -7.15
C ILE A 44 8.06 -6.37 -7.49
N ASP A 45 7.22 -7.30 -7.94
CA ASP A 45 7.66 -8.63 -8.37
C ASP A 45 8.60 -8.57 -9.58
N ARG A 46 8.46 -7.58 -10.46
CA ARG A 46 9.33 -7.41 -11.63
C ARG A 46 10.71 -6.85 -11.28
N TYR A 47 10.79 -5.94 -10.32
CA TYR A 47 12.02 -5.19 -10.01
C TYR A 47 12.70 -5.63 -8.72
N ALA A 48 12.00 -6.30 -7.81
CA ALA A 48 12.53 -6.78 -6.55
C ALA A 48 12.98 -8.24 -6.64
N SER A 49 13.84 -8.64 -5.71
CA SER A 49 14.25 -10.04 -5.56
C SER A 49 13.05 -10.93 -5.19
N GLU A 50 13.02 -12.16 -5.71
CA GLU A 50 11.90 -13.12 -5.55
C GLU A 50 11.47 -13.37 -4.09
N ASN A 51 12.34 -13.08 -3.11
CA ASN A 51 12.10 -13.29 -1.68
C ASN A 51 11.84 -12.01 -0.88
N VAL A 52 11.44 -10.92 -1.53
CA VAL A 52 11.12 -9.69 -0.80
C VAL A 52 9.82 -9.84 -0.01
N ASN A 53 9.85 -9.58 1.30
CA ASN A 53 8.63 -9.57 2.10
C ASN A 53 7.76 -8.38 1.69
N LYS A 54 6.47 -8.59 1.48
CA LYS A 54 5.53 -7.53 1.07
C LYS A 54 4.64 -7.17 2.26
N LEU A 55 4.43 -5.88 2.48
CA LEU A 55 3.57 -5.33 3.52
C LEU A 55 2.55 -4.40 2.87
N LEU A 56 1.27 -4.59 3.11
CA LEU A 56 0.26 -3.62 2.69
C LEU A 56 -0.08 -2.68 3.86
N VAL A 57 -0.18 -1.38 3.59
CA VAL A 57 -0.52 -0.36 4.58
C VAL A 57 -1.74 0.42 4.11
N GLY A 58 -2.86 0.26 4.81
CA GLY A 58 -4.01 1.15 4.67
C GLY A 58 -3.75 2.44 5.45
N ASN A 59 -3.85 3.57 4.78
CA ASN A 59 -3.64 4.91 5.33
C ASN A 59 -4.99 5.61 5.58
N LYS A 60 -5.02 6.64 6.44
CA LYS A 60 -6.26 7.37 6.85
C LYS A 60 -7.30 6.51 7.55
N CYS A 61 -6.84 5.53 8.33
CA CYS A 61 -7.73 4.57 8.99
C CYS A 61 -8.69 5.18 10.01
N ASP A 62 -8.34 6.36 10.50
CA ASP A 62 -9.10 7.23 11.38
C ASP A 62 -10.38 7.78 10.72
N LEU A 63 -10.43 7.89 9.39
CA LEU A 63 -11.61 8.35 8.65
C LEU A 63 -12.60 7.20 8.43
N THR A 64 -13.17 6.67 9.52
CA THR A 64 -14.07 5.51 9.48
C THR A 64 -15.31 5.73 8.62
N ASP A 65 -15.91 6.93 8.66
CA ASP A 65 -17.12 7.26 7.92
C ASP A 65 -16.91 7.40 6.40
N SER A 66 -15.67 7.68 5.99
CA SER A 66 -15.28 7.80 4.58
C SER A 66 -14.59 6.54 4.05
N ARG A 67 -14.55 5.47 4.86
CA ARG A 67 -13.91 4.22 4.47
C ARG A 67 -14.71 3.56 3.35
N VAL A 68 -14.07 3.39 2.21
CA VAL A 68 -14.63 2.65 1.06
C VAL A 68 -13.98 1.29 0.87
N VAL A 69 -12.82 1.06 1.50
CA VAL A 69 -12.10 -0.22 1.46
C VAL A 69 -12.15 -0.93 2.81
N SER A 70 -12.73 -2.13 2.83
CA SER A 70 -12.79 -2.97 4.03
C SER A 70 -11.44 -3.61 4.35
N SER A 71 -11.21 -3.83 5.65
CA SER A 71 -9.95 -4.42 6.13
C SER A 71 -9.80 -5.87 5.69
N GLU A 72 -10.89 -6.62 5.60
CA GLU A 72 -10.89 -8.00 5.09
C GLU A 72 -10.41 -8.06 3.64
N THR A 73 -10.88 -7.16 2.77
CA THR A 73 -10.50 -7.17 1.34
C THR A 73 -9.00 -6.95 1.17
N ALA A 74 -8.41 -6.05 1.96
CA ALA A 74 -6.98 -5.78 1.94
C ALA A 74 -6.14 -6.98 2.43
N LYS A 75 -6.60 -7.66 3.49
CA LYS A 75 -5.95 -8.87 4.03
C LYS A 75 -5.97 -10.06 3.07
N VAL A 76 -6.97 -10.15 2.19
CA VAL A 76 -7.02 -11.17 1.13
C VAL A 76 -5.88 -10.98 0.11
N ILE A 77 -5.45 -9.74 -0.15
CA ILE A 77 -4.34 -9.45 -1.07
C ILE A 77 -3.00 -9.77 -0.41
N ILE A 78 -2.76 -9.22 0.78
CA ILE A 78 -1.55 -9.48 1.55
C ILE A 78 -1.95 -9.80 2.99
N PRO A 79 -1.73 -11.04 3.47
CA PRO A 79 -2.09 -11.42 4.85
C PRO A 79 -1.46 -10.49 5.89
N THR A 80 -0.22 -10.07 5.61
CA THR A 80 0.49 -9.04 6.36
C THR A 80 0.03 -7.66 5.91
N THR A 81 -1.13 -7.22 6.41
CA THR A 81 -1.66 -5.86 6.21
C THR A 81 -1.66 -5.09 7.53
N ARG A 82 -1.21 -3.84 7.51
CA ARG A 82 -1.31 -2.88 8.62
C ARG A 82 -2.16 -1.68 8.28
N PHE A 83 -2.77 -1.08 9.30
CA PHE A 83 -3.64 0.07 9.18
C PHE A 83 -3.04 1.19 10.02
N GLN A 84 -2.72 2.31 9.39
CA GLN A 84 -2.16 3.49 10.04
C GLN A 84 -3.16 4.64 9.98
N GLY A 85 -3.45 5.23 11.14
CA GLY A 85 -4.14 6.52 11.22
C GLY A 85 -3.14 7.65 11.04
N LEU A 86 -3.50 8.67 10.25
CA LEU A 86 -2.72 9.90 10.13
C LEU A 86 -3.17 10.81 11.28
N ARG A 87 -2.47 10.79 12.41
CA ARG A 87 -2.57 11.88 13.39
C ARG A 87 -1.66 13.03 12.98
#